data_AF-A0A7Y4YFQ0-F1
#
_entry.id   AF-A0A7Y4YFQ0-F1
#
_cell.length_a   1.000
_cell.length_b   1.000
_cell.length_c   1.000
_cell.angle_alpha   90.00
_cell.angle_beta   90.00
_cell.angle_gamma   90.00
#
_symmetry.space_group_name_H-M   'P 1'
#
loop_
_entity.id
_entity.type
_entity.pdbx_description
1 polymer ?
#
loop_
_entity_poly.entity_id
_entity_poly.type
_entity_poly.pdbx_seq_one_letter_code
_entity_poly.pdbx_strand_id
1 'polypeptide(L)'
;MSLTSILRRIIESDPSTISISSEWLCLCHRELAGALFPDWAGRFRDRNVQIGQHQPPPFYEVPVHMRLFCDDLAMRLGHLQSGAPDLRMIAELLAVADGRFQSIHPFRDFNGRVGRILLVALIHILGLPPVDIVPAGPEFRQAYLAALTAADQGDYGMLTEMWLQRLAEAL
;
A
#
# COMPACT_ATOMS: atom_id res chain seq x y z
N MET A 1 8.28 -9.73 14.38
CA MET A 1 9.42 -9.56 13.44
C MET A 1 9.52 -8.07 13.10
N SER A 2 10.70 -7.50 12.82
CA SER A 2 10.78 -6.04 12.49
C SER A 2 10.29 -5.77 11.07
N LEU A 3 9.81 -4.55 10.79
CA LEU A 3 9.44 -4.13 9.43
C LEU A 3 10.58 -4.39 8.44
N THR A 4 11.82 -4.02 8.80
CA THR A 4 13.02 -4.24 7.99
C THR A 4 13.22 -5.70 7.62
N SER A 5 12.94 -6.63 8.53
CA SER A 5 13.09 -8.07 8.27
C SER A 5 12.05 -8.56 7.25
N ILE A 6 10.81 -8.07 7.34
CA ILE A 6 9.73 -8.42 6.40
C ILE A 6 10.06 -7.88 5.00
N LEU A 7 10.48 -6.61 4.91
CA LEU A 7 10.86 -5.99 3.63
C LEU A 7 12.03 -6.71 2.98
N ARG A 8 13.05 -7.07 3.78
CA ARG A 8 14.21 -7.84 3.29
C ARG A 8 13.78 -9.18 2.70
N ARG A 9 12.95 -9.95 3.42
CA ARG A 9 12.45 -11.24 2.93
C ARG A 9 11.69 -11.08 1.60
N ILE A 10 10.92 -10.01 1.44
CA ILE A 10 10.18 -9.74 0.19
C ILE A 10 11.16 -9.51 -0.96
N ILE A 11 12.15 -8.64 -0.77
CA ILE A 11 13.14 -8.29 -1.81
C ILE A 11 14.04 -9.50 -2.16
N GLU A 12 14.32 -10.37 -1.19
CA GLU A 12 15.12 -11.59 -1.39
C GLU A 12 14.31 -12.78 -1.96
N SER A 13 12.98 -12.64 -2.06
CA SER A 13 12.10 -13.71 -2.58
C SER A 13 11.95 -13.64 -4.10
N ASP A 14 11.57 -14.76 -4.72
CA ASP A 14 11.15 -14.77 -6.12
C ASP A 14 9.83 -13.97 -6.26
N PRO A 15 9.79 -12.88 -7.05
CA PRO A 15 8.59 -12.05 -7.19
C PRO A 15 7.36 -12.83 -7.67
N SER A 16 7.54 -13.90 -8.45
CA SER A 16 6.43 -14.74 -8.93
C SER A 16 5.70 -15.50 -7.82
N THR A 17 6.32 -15.62 -6.64
CA THR A 17 5.74 -16.26 -5.45
C THR A 17 4.90 -15.31 -4.60
N ILE A 18 4.95 -14.00 -4.89
CA ILE A 18 4.20 -13.00 -4.14
C ILE A 18 2.81 -12.84 -4.77
N SER A 19 1.79 -13.33 -4.07
CA SER A 19 0.39 -13.08 -4.41
C SER A 19 -0.21 -12.07 -3.45
N ILE A 20 -0.46 -10.85 -3.93
CA ILE A 20 -1.07 -9.79 -3.12
C ILE A 20 -2.57 -10.10 -2.98
N SER A 21 -2.97 -10.52 -1.78
CA SER A 21 -4.36 -10.75 -1.41
C SER A 21 -4.69 -10.15 -0.05
N SER A 22 -5.97 -10.14 0.31
CA SER A 22 -6.44 -9.68 1.61
C SER A 22 -5.87 -10.52 2.76
N GLU A 23 -5.70 -11.82 2.51
CA GLU A 23 -5.10 -12.80 3.42
C GLU A 23 -3.59 -12.59 3.55
N TRP A 24 -2.90 -12.32 2.44
CA TRP A 24 -1.47 -12.01 2.47
C TRP A 24 -1.19 -10.73 3.26
N LEU A 25 -2.00 -9.68 3.09
CA LEU A 25 -1.91 -8.45 3.88
C LEU A 25 -2.17 -8.70 5.37
N CYS A 26 -3.15 -9.55 5.71
CA CYS A 26 -3.37 -10.00 7.09
C CYS A 26 -2.17 -10.76 7.66
N LEU A 27 -1.52 -11.62 6.86
CA LEU A 27 -0.31 -12.33 7.27
C LEU A 27 0.85 -11.37 7.55
N CYS A 28 1.12 -10.43 6.64
CA CYS A 28 2.14 -9.39 6.85
C CYS A 28 1.86 -8.57 8.11
N HIS A 29 0.60 -8.18 8.34
CA HIS A 29 0.21 -7.49 9.56
C HIS A 29 0.45 -8.37 10.81
N ARG A 30 0.13 -9.67 10.76
CA ARG A 30 0.38 -10.61 11.86
C ARG A 30 1.87 -10.75 12.18
N GLU A 31 2.71 -10.90 11.17
CA GLU A 31 4.17 -11.00 11.36
C GLU A 31 4.77 -9.73 11.97
N LEU A 32 4.24 -8.56 11.56
CA LEU A 32 4.67 -7.26 12.03
C LEU A 32 4.28 -6.99 13.49
N ALA A 33 3.02 -7.28 13.85
CA ALA A 33 2.44 -6.83 15.12
C ALA A 33 2.12 -7.97 16.12
N GLY A 34 2.11 -9.23 15.68
CA GLY A 34 1.55 -10.36 16.45
C GLY A 34 2.30 -10.71 17.73
N ALA A 35 3.59 -10.39 17.83
CA ALA A 35 4.33 -10.57 19.08
C ALA A 35 3.89 -9.59 20.18
N LEU A 36 3.47 -8.38 19.80
CA LEU A 36 3.00 -7.36 20.73
C LEU A 36 1.48 -7.43 20.95
N PHE A 37 0.75 -7.87 19.92
CA PHE A 37 -0.70 -7.79 19.85
C PHE A 37 -1.34 -9.07 19.30
N PRO A 38 -1.17 -10.22 19.99
CA PRO A 38 -1.58 -11.52 19.48
C PRO A 38 -3.09 -11.65 19.21
N ASP A 39 -3.92 -10.92 19.96
CA ASP A 39 -5.39 -11.06 19.90
C ASP A 39 -6.02 -10.50 18.62
N TRP A 40 -5.39 -9.48 18.03
CA TRP A 40 -5.95 -8.75 16.90
C TRP A 40 -5.00 -8.60 15.70
N ALA A 41 -3.71 -8.87 15.85
CA ALA A 41 -2.80 -8.77 14.71
C ALA A 41 -3.14 -9.78 13.60
N GLY A 42 -3.26 -9.26 12.38
CA GLY A 42 -3.63 -10.03 11.19
C GLY A 42 -5.13 -10.29 11.09
N ARG A 43 -5.93 -9.43 11.71
CA ARG A 43 -7.39 -9.39 11.59
C ARG A 43 -7.77 -7.95 11.22
N PHE A 44 -8.78 -7.80 10.37
CA PHE A 44 -9.34 -6.48 10.12
C PHE A 44 -9.91 -5.86 11.39
N ARG A 45 -9.94 -4.54 11.44
CA ARG A 45 -10.50 -3.81 12.59
C ARG A 45 -11.97 -4.18 12.81
N ASP A 46 -12.35 -4.19 14.08
CA ASP A 46 -13.68 -4.54 14.57
C ASP A 46 -14.50 -3.31 14.99
N ARG A 47 -14.01 -2.12 14.67
CA ARG A 47 -14.58 -0.83 15.08
C ARG A 47 -14.33 0.23 14.02
N ASN A 48 -15.21 1.23 14.00
CA ASN A 48 -15.01 2.41 13.17
C ASN A 48 -13.89 3.28 13.77
N VAL A 49 -13.19 3.98 12.88
CA VAL A 49 -12.05 4.85 13.21
C VAL A 49 -12.17 6.15 12.42
N GLN A 50 -11.45 7.17 12.87
CA GLN A 50 -11.32 8.46 12.20
C GLN A 50 -9.83 8.74 12.02
N ILE A 51 -9.38 9.05 10.80
CA ILE A 51 -7.97 9.26 10.47
C ILE A 51 -7.78 10.70 10.01
N GLY A 52 -7.45 11.59 10.95
CA GLY A 52 -7.48 13.03 10.68
C GLY A 52 -8.90 13.45 10.29
N GLN A 53 -9.06 13.99 9.08
CA GLN A 53 -10.39 14.35 8.53
C GLN A 53 -11.04 13.22 7.73
N HIS A 54 -10.31 12.16 7.40
CA HIS A 54 -10.83 11.02 6.65
C HIS A 54 -11.62 10.07 7.54
N GLN A 55 -12.79 9.66 7.05
CA GLN A 55 -13.62 8.62 7.65
C GLN A 55 -13.57 7.37 6.76
N PRO A 56 -12.77 6.35 7.11
CA PRO A 56 -12.74 5.09 6.39
C PRO A 56 -14.10 4.36 6.39
N PRO A 57 -14.30 3.36 5.51
CA PRO A 57 -15.52 2.56 5.48
C PRO A 57 -15.89 1.98 6.86
N PRO A 58 -17.17 1.71 7.15
CA PRO A 58 -17.55 0.97 8.34
C PRO A 58 -16.78 -0.35 8.48
N PHE A 59 -16.43 -0.73 9.71
CA PHE A 59 -15.55 -1.89 9.95
C PHE A 59 -16.08 -3.21 9.35
N TYR A 60 -17.40 -3.36 9.28
CA TYR A 60 -18.05 -4.54 8.71
C TYR A 60 -17.97 -4.59 7.17
N GLU A 61 -17.66 -3.48 6.50
CA GLU A 61 -17.46 -3.41 5.04
C GLU A 61 -16.00 -3.58 4.64
N VAL A 62 -15.06 -3.41 5.58
CA VAL A 62 -13.61 -3.54 5.32
C VAL A 62 -13.24 -4.83 4.58
N PRO A 63 -13.77 -6.04 4.92
CA PRO A 63 -13.43 -7.25 4.19
C PRO A 63 -13.78 -7.16 2.69
N VAL A 64 -14.94 -6.59 2.36
CA VAL A 64 -15.41 -6.43 0.96
C VAL A 64 -14.53 -5.41 0.24
N HIS A 65 -14.25 -4.27 0.86
CA HIS A 65 -13.37 -3.25 0.28
C HIS A 65 -11.95 -3.77 0.03
N MET A 66 -11.39 -4.54 0.97
CA MET A 66 -10.06 -5.13 0.81
C MET A 66 -10.03 -6.17 -0.31
N ARG A 67 -11.10 -6.96 -0.46
CA ARG A 67 -11.20 -7.91 -1.57
C ARG A 67 -11.24 -7.19 -2.92
N LEU A 68 -12.13 -6.21 -3.06
CA LEU A 68 -12.26 -5.40 -4.28
C LEU A 68 -10.97 -4.63 -4.61
N PHE A 69 -10.27 -4.15 -3.59
CA PHE A 69 -8.98 -3.50 -3.74
C PHE A 69 -7.91 -4.46 -4.29
N CYS A 70 -7.77 -5.65 -3.72
CA CYS A 70 -6.78 -6.62 -4.21
C CYS A 70 -7.13 -7.13 -5.62
N ASP A 71 -8.41 -7.36 -5.93
CA ASP A 71 -8.85 -7.79 -7.26
C ASP A 71 -8.55 -6.71 -8.32
N ASP A 72 -8.79 -5.43 -8.02
CA ASP A 72 -8.43 -4.30 -8.89
C ASP A 72 -6.91 -4.18 -9.07
N LEU A 73 -6.12 -4.31 -8.00
CA LEU A 73 -4.66 -4.29 -8.10
C LEU A 73 -4.12 -5.42 -8.98
N ALA A 74 -4.65 -6.64 -8.81
CA ALA A 74 -4.24 -7.79 -9.63
C ALA A 74 -4.51 -7.55 -11.12
N MET A 75 -5.68 -6.98 -11.44
CA MET A 75 -6.04 -6.64 -12.82
C MET A 75 -5.10 -5.57 -13.42
N ARG A 76 -4.83 -4.49 -12.68
CA ARG A 76 -3.92 -3.43 -13.13
C ARG A 76 -2.50 -3.94 -13.32
N LEU A 77 -2.01 -4.74 -12.37
CA LEU A 77 -0.68 -5.34 -12.44
C LEU A 77 -0.54 -6.27 -13.66
N GLY A 78 -1.55 -7.11 -13.91
CA GLY A 78 -1.58 -7.98 -15.09
C GLY A 78 -1.53 -7.21 -16.41
N HIS A 79 -2.22 -6.06 -16.49
CA HIS A 79 -2.14 -5.19 -17.67
C HIS A 79 -0.72 -4.66 -17.89
N LEU A 80 -0.04 -4.18 -16.84
CA LEU A 80 1.35 -3.71 -16.95
C LEU A 80 2.30 -4.83 -17.40
N GLN A 81 2.17 -6.03 -16.84
CA GLN A 81 3.05 -7.16 -17.15
C GLN A 81 2.84 -7.72 -18.57
N SER A 82 1.64 -7.58 -19.13
CA SER A 82 1.31 -8.04 -20.48
C SER A 82 1.69 -7.06 -21.60
N GLY A 83 2.07 -5.83 -21.26
CA GLY A 83 2.32 -4.75 -22.22
C GLY A 83 3.72 -4.16 -22.11
N ALA A 84 3.88 -2.97 -22.69
CA ALA A 84 5.07 -2.12 -22.53
C ALA A 84 4.65 -0.88 -21.71
N PRO A 85 4.61 -0.99 -20.37
CA PRO A 85 4.10 0.09 -19.53
C PRO A 85 5.07 1.27 -19.54
N ASP A 86 4.53 2.48 -19.66
CA ASP A 86 5.31 3.68 -19.41
C ASP A 86 5.39 3.98 -17.90
N LEU A 87 6.24 4.95 -17.54
CA LEU A 87 6.47 5.32 -16.15
C LEU A 87 5.21 5.86 -15.45
N ARG A 88 4.31 6.50 -16.22
CA ARG A 88 3.06 7.05 -15.69
C ARG A 88 2.09 5.94 -15.33
N MET A 89 1.96 4.91 -16.15
CA MET A 89 1.12 3.75 -15.84
C MET A 89 1.58 3.04 -14.56
N ILE A 90 2.90 2.93 -14.36
CA ILE A 90 3.50 2.39 -13.14
C ILE A 90 3.20 3.29 -11.93
N ALA A 91 3.38 4.61 -12.08
CA ALA A 91 3.10 5.57 -11.03
C ALA A 91 1.62 5.58 -10.63
N GLU A 92 0.70 5.46 -11.58
CA GLU A 92 -0.73 5.38 -11.33
C GLU A 92 -1.11 4.12 -10.54
N LEU A 93 -0.52 2.96 -10.86
CA LEU A 93 -0.69 1.74 -10.06
C LEU A 93 -0.23 1.95 -8.61
N LEU A 94 0.96 2.51 -8.41
CA LEU A 94 1.51 2.75 -7.08
C LEU A 94 0.71 3.80 -6.29
N ALA A 95 0.21 4.84 -6.97
CA ALA A 95 -0.67 5.85 -6.38
C ALA A 95 -2.00 5.24 -5.91
N VAL A 96 -2.62 4.40 -6.75
CA VAL A 96 -3.86 3.69 -6.39
C VAL A 96 -3.62 2.74 -5.22
N ALA A 97 -2.51 1.98 -5.23
CA ALA A 97 -2.15 1.07 -4.15
C ALA A 97 -1.93 1.81 -2.81
N ASP A 98 -1.19 2.92 -2.84
CA ASP A 98 -0.92 3.75 -1.66
C ASP A 98 -2.22 4.37 -1.13
N GLY A 99 -2.90 5.15 -1.97
CA GLY A 99 -4.11 5.90 -1.59
C GLY A 99 -5.24 5.01 -1.12
N ARG A 100 -5.64 4.00 -1.91
CA ARG A 100 -6.79 3.15 -1.55
C ARG A 100 -6.53 2.33 -0.30
N PHE A 101 -5.32 1.82 -0.10
CA PHE A 101 -5.01 1.07 1.12
C PHE A 101 -5.11 1.96 2.36
N GLN A 102 -4.55 3.17 2.32
CA GLN A 102 -4.68 4.12 3.44
C GLN A 102 -6.14 4.52 3.68
N SER A 103 -6.91 4.70 2.60
CA SER A 103 -8.31 5.09 2.65
C SER A 103 -9.21 4.01 3.29
N ILE A 104 -9.02 2.73 2.94
CA ILE A 104 -9.76 1.61 3.53
C ILE A 104 -9.41 1.45 5.02
N HIS A 105 -8.14 1.70 5.36
CA HIS A 105 -7.59 1.62 6.71
C HIS A 105 -7.96 0.31 7.44
N PRO A 106 -7.56 -0.86 6.90
CA PRO A 106 -8.17 -2.14 7.24
C PRO A 106 -7.85 -2.65 8.66
N PHE A 107 -6.77 -2.20 9.28
CA PHE A 107 -6.31 -2.71 10.57
C PHE A 107 -6.52 -1.70 11.70
N ARG A 108 -6.45 -2.17 12.95
CA ARG A 108 -6.61 -1.31 14.15
C ARG A 108 -5.47 -0.30 14.30
N ASP A 109 -4.26 -0.69 13.90
CA ASP A 109 -3.05 0.14 13.88
C ASP A 109 -2.08 -0.47 12.84
N PHE A 110 -0.89 0.08 12.66
CA PHE A 110 0.16 -0.41 11.75
C PHE A 110 -0.17 -0.29 10.26
N ASN A 111 -1.29 0.32 9.86
CA ASN A 111 -1.70 0.50 8.46
C ASN A 111 -0.60 1.15 7.61
N GLY A 112 -0.01 2.27 8.04
CA GLY A 112 1.08 2.91 7.30
C GLY A 112 2.33 2.04 7.13
N ARG A 113 2.53 1.00 7.95
CA ARG A 113 3.65 0.03 7.79
C ARG A 113 3.26 -1.10 6.85
N VAL A 114 2.03 -1.60 6.90
CA VAL A 114 1.53 -2.60 5.95
C VAL A 114 1.41 -2.01 4.54
N GLY A 115 0.99 -0.75 4.40
CA GLY A 115 1.00 -0.05 3.13
C GLY A 115 2.41 0.03 2.52
N ARG A 116 3.44 0.28 3.34
CA ARG A 116 4.83 0.23 2.88
C ARG A 116 5.27 -1.17 2.45
N ILE A 117 4.85 -2.20 3.17
CA ILE A 117 5.09 -3.60 2.79
C ILE A 117 4.46 -3.90 1.41
N LEU A 118 3.21 -3.47 1.20
CA LEU A 118 2.51 -3.60 -0.06
C LEU A 118 3.25 -2.89 -1.21
N LEU A 119 3.67 -1.63 -1.00
CA LEU A 119 4.38 -0.86 -2.02
C LEU A 119 5.73 -1.47 -2.40
N VAL A 120 6.51 -1.93 -1.41
CA VAL A 120 7.77 -2.64 -1.68
C VAL A 120 7.53 -3.94 -2.44
N ALA A 121 6.48 -4.69 -2.10
CA ALA A 121 6.12 -5.89 -2.85
C ALA A 121 5.77 -5.58 -4.31
N LEU A 122 4.98 -4.53 -4.57
CA LEU A 122 4.64 -4.10 -5.94
C LEU A 122 5.88 -3.66 -6.73
N ILE A 123 6.76 -2.85 -6.13
CA ILE A 123 8.03 -2.42 -6.74
C ILE A 123 8.88 -3.64 -7.11
N HIS A 124 8.98 -4.63 -6.21
CA HIS A 124 9.71 -5.87 -6.45
C HIS A 124 9.10 -6.72 -7.57
N ILE A 125 7.77 -6.88 -7.58
CA ILE A 125 7.07 -7.63 -8.65
C ILE A 125 7.25 -6.98 -10.01
N LEU A 126 7.33 -5.65 -10.07
CA LEU A 126 7.56 -4.87 -11.29
C LEU A 126 9.03 -4.85 -11.73
N GLY A 127 9.96 -5.44 -10.95
CA GLY A 127 11.39 -5.45 -11.26
C GLY A 127 12.05 -4.08 -11.19
N LEU A 128 11.48 -3.15 -10.43
CA LEU A 128 11.97 -1.78 -10.30
C LEU A 128 13.11 -1.70 -9.26
N PRO A 129 14.04 -0.73 -9.41
CA PRO A 129 15.02 -0.47 -8.35
C PRO A 129 14.34 -0.02 -7.05
N PRO A 130 15.01 -0.12 -5.90
CA PRO A 130 14.47 0.36 -4.63
C PRO A 130 14.10 1.84 -4.71
N VAL A 131 12.84 2.16 -4.40
CA VAL A 131 12.31 3.52 -4.37
C VAL A 131 12.18 3.98 -2.92
N ASP A 132 12.56 5.22 -2.62
CA ASP A 132 12.27 5.79 -1.30
C ASP A 132 10.79 6.15 -1.18
N ILE A 133 10.08 5.37 -0.37
CA ILE A 133 8.64 5.50 -0.14
C ILE A 133 8.33 6.32 1.11
N VAL A 134 9.34 6.73 1.89
CA VAL A 134 9.15 7.49 3.12
C VAL A 134 9.23 8.99 2.81
N PRO A 135 8.25 9.79 3.26
CA PRO A 135 8.35 11.25 3.17
C PRO A 135 9.63 11.83 3.78
N ALA A 136 10.46 12.48 2.96
CA ALA A 136 11.66 13.17 3.41
C ALA A 136 11.32 14.55 4.01
N GLY A 137 10.97 14.56 5.29
CA GLY A 137 10.78 15.78 6.08
C GLY A 137 9.34 16.34 6.13
N PRO A 138 9.14 17.45 6.87
CA PRO A 138 7.81 17.98 7.18
C PRO A 138 7.01 18.45 5.95
N GLU A 139 7.67 19.11 5.00
CA GLU A 139 7.02 19.65 3.80
C GLU A 139 6.50 18.53 2.90
N PHE A 140 7.34 17.52 2.62
CA PHE A 140 6.93 16.35 1.85
C PHE A 140 5.79 15.59 2.54
N ARG A 141 5.85 15.47 3.88
CA ARG A 141 4.76 14.87 4.65
C ARG A 141 3.45 15.63 4.47
N GLN A 142 3.48 16.95 4.48
CA GLN A 142 2.28 17.76 4.28
C GLN A 142 1.73 17.59 2.86
N ALA A 143 2.59 17.62 1.84
CA ALA A 143 2.21 17.38 0.45
C ALA A 143 1.60 15.98 0.27
N TYR A 144 2.20 14.96 0.88
CA TYR A 144 1.70 13.58 0.86
C TYR A 144 0.32 13.46 1.51
N LEU A 145 0.10 14.09 2.67
CA LEU A 145 -1.22 14.09 3.32
C LEU A 145 -2.27 14.82 2.49
N ALA A 146 -1.91 15.90 1.80
CA ALA A 146 -2.81 16.59 0.87
C ALA A 146 -3.15 15.70 -0.33
N ALA A 147 -2.17 14.99 -0.89
CA ALA A 147 -2.37 14.04 -1.97
C ALA A 147 -3.28 12.86 -1.55
N LEU A 148 -3.11 12.33 -0.33
CA LEU A 148 -4.01 11.32 0.22
C LEU A 148 -5.45 11.86 0.38
N THR A 149 -5.59 13.10 0.86
CA THR A 149 -6.92 13.73 1.01
C THR A 149 -7.64 13.87 -0.34
N ALA A 150 -6.90 14.22 -1.40
CA ALA A 150 -7.45 14.24 -2.76
C ALA A 150 -7.82 12.84 -3.25
N ALA A 151 -6.96 11.83 -2.99
CA ALA A 151 -7.19 10.44 -3.36
C ALA A 151 -8.42 9.82 -2.66
N ASP A 152 -8.71 10.22 -1.42
CA ASP A 152 -9.92 9.83 -0.69
C ASP A 152 -11.21 10.28 -1.41
N GLN A 153 -11.12 11.32 -2.26
CA GLN A 153 -12.22 11.80 -3.12
C GLN A 153 -12.16 11.24 -4.55
N GLY A 154 -11.25 10.30 -4.82
CA GLY A 154 -11.05 9.69 -6.13
C GLY A 154 -10.08 10.44 -7.04
N ASP A 155 -9.46 11.54 -6.61
CA ASP A 155 -8.45 12.27 -7.37
C ASP A 155 -7.03 11.80 -6.99
N TYR A 156 -6.48 10.91 -7.81
CA TYR A 156 -5.13 10.37 -7.64
C TYR A 156 -4.05 11.21 -8.33
N GLY A 157 -4.38 12.36 -8.93
CA GLY A 157 -3.45 13.14 -9.74
C GLY A 157 -2.20 13.56 -8.95
N MET A 158 -2.39 14.20 -7.80
CA MET A 158 -1.28 14.62 -6.94
C MET A 158 -0.40 13.44 -6.50
N LEU A 159 -1.02 12.34 -6.10
CA LEU A 159 -0.31 11.16 -5.63
C LEU A 159 0.46 10.47 -6.78
N THR A 160 -0.10 10.48 -7.99
CA THR A 160 0.55 9.99 -9.21
C THR A 160 1.79 10.82 -9.56
N GLU A 161 1.72 12.16 -9.49
CA GLU A 161 2.89 13.02 -9.70
C GLU A 161 4.00 12.75 -8.68
N MET A 162 3.63 12.54 -7.42
CA MET A 162 4.60 12.20 -6.37
C MET A 162 5.28 10.84 -6.66
N TRP A 163 4.54 9.85 -7.16
CA TRP A 163 5.11 8.57 -7.56
C TRP A 163 5.97 8.67 -8.81
N LEU A 164 5.58 9.48 -9.80
CA LEU A 164 6.39 9.78 -10.98
C LEU A 164 7.74 10.37 -10.58
N GLN A 165 7.74 11.37 -9.68
CA GLN A 165 8.97 11.97 -9.18
C GLN A 165 9.86 10.93 -8.49
N ARG A 166 9.30 10.13 -7.58
CA ARG A 166 10.03 9.07 -6.87
C ARG A 166 10.64 8.04 -7.81
N LEU A 167 9.91 7.63 -8.84
CA LEU A 167 10.41 6.67 -9.82
C LEU A 167 11.51 7.28 -10.69
N ALA A 168 11.37 8.55 -11.10
CA ALA A 168 12.40 9.25 -11.86
C ALA A 168 13.70 9.45 -11.09
N GLU A 169 13.64 9.63 -9.77
CA GLU A 169 14.81 9.73 -8.89
C GLU A 169 15.52 8.38 -8.66
N ALA A 170 14.82 7.26 -8.87
CA ALA A 170 15.34 5.91 -8.61
C ALA A 170 15.91 5.20 -9.86
N LEU A 171 15.60 5.68 -11.06
CA LEU A 171 16.07 5.16 -12.35
C LEU A 171 17.38 5.84 -12.80
#